data_AF-A0A7K3G1F6-F1
#
_entry.id   AF-A0A7K3G1F6-F1
#
_cell.length_a   1.000
_cell.length_b   1.000
_cell.length_c   1.000
_cell.angle_alpha   90.00
_cell.angle_beta   90.00
_cell.angle_gamma   90.00
#
_symmetry.space_group_name_H-M   'P 1'
#
loop_
_entity.id
_entity.type
_entity.pdbx_description
1 polymer ?
#
loop_
_entity_poly.entity_id
_entity_poly.type
_entity_poly.pdbx_seq_one_letter_code
_entity_poly.pdbx_strand_id
1 'polypeptide(L)'
;MTRRQLRAAGLRPGGHDPVAQIRYWRHGWRYAYLYDTQHALPIRPMTPGRWRSHEAMMRARRTCPACRRDRGYCIPTSLGTCPDCATT
;
A
#
# COMPACT_ATOMS: atom_id res chain seq x y z
N MET A 1 13.66 -15.18 9.39
CA MET A 1 13.11 -14.98 8.03
C MET A 1 13.23 -13.53 7.58
N THR A 2 13.33 -13.26 6.28
CA THR A 2 13.28 -11.87 5.76
C THR A 2 11.85 -11.30 5.79
N ARG A 3 11.72 -9.96 5.77
CA ARG A 3 10.40 -9.29 5.74
C ARG A 3 9.51 -9.72 4.57
N ARG A 4 10.10 -10.00 3.41
CA ARG A 4 9.39 -10.50 2.22
C ARG A 4 8.86 -11.92 2.44
N GLN A 5 9.68 -12.80 3.01
CA GLN A 5 9.26 -14.17 3.32
C GLN A 5 8.17 -14.21 4.40
N LEU A 6 8.26 -13.38 5.45
CA LEU A 6 7.18 -13.25 6.43
C LEU A 6 5.86 -12.82 5.78
N ARG A 7 5.91 -11.82 4.90
CA ARG A 7 4.71 -11.34 4.20
C ARG A 7 4.08 -12.42 3.30
N ALA A 8 4.89 -13.21 2.61
CA ALA A 8 4.42 -14.35 1.82
C ALA A 8 3.71 -15.41 2.68
N ALA A 9 4.13 -15.57 3.94
CA ALA A 9 3.49 -16.44 4.93
C ALA A 9 2.30 -15.79 5.65
N GLY A 10 1.85 -14.60 5.25
CA GLY A 10 0.75 -13.89 5.93
C GLY A 10 1.14 -13.29 7.29
N LEU A 11 2.44 -13.16 7.57
CA LEU A 11 2.99 -12.68 8.83
C LEU A 11 3.66 -11.30 8.70
N ARG A 12 3.84 -10.64 9.85
CA ARG A 12 4.59 -9.39 10.02
C ARG A 12 5.54 -9.52 11.23
N PRO A 13 6.64 -8.74 11.29
CA PRO A 13 7.61 -8.77 12.40
C PRO A 13 7.10 -8.41 13.81
N GLY A 14 5.78 -8.23 14.00
CA GLY A 14 5.20 -7.85 15.29
C GLY A 14 5.43 -6.39 15.72
N GLY A 15 6.47 -5.73 15.22
CA GLY A 15 6.98 -4.46 15.74
C GLY A 15 8.39 -4.59 16.35
N HIS A 16 8.96 -5.79 16.31
CA HIS A 16 10.31 -6.09 16.77
C HIS A 16 11.36 -5.68 15.73
N ASP A 17 12.54 -5.32 16.24
CA ASP A 17 13.71 -5.03 15.44
C ASP A 17 14.31 -6.31 14.82
N PRO A 18 15.13 -6.19 13.76
CA PRO A 18 15.86 -7.33 13.22
C PRO A 18 16.77 -7.98 14.27
N VAL A 19 16.74 -9.31 14.33
CA VAL A 19 17.59 -10.12 15.23
C VAL A 19 18.93 -10.49 14.61
N ALA A 20 19.05 -10.38 13.29
CA ALA A 20 20.28 -10.68 12.55
C ALA A 20 20.31 -9.90 11.23
N GLN A 21 21.49 -9.81 10.61
CA GLN A 21 21.66 -9.27 9.27
C GLN A 21 22.59 -10.15 8.45
N ILE A 22 22.21 -10.41 7.21
CA ILE A 22 23.10 -10.99 6.21
C ILE A 22 23.60 -9.87 5.33
N ARG A 23 24.93 -9.65 5.31
CA ARG A 23 25.59 -8.72 4.40
C ARG A 23 26.15 -9.49 3.22
N TYR A 24 25.88 -9.03 2.00
CA TYR A 24 26.38 -9.67 0.78
C TYR A 24 26.73 -8.63 -0.28
N TRP A 25 27.63 -9.00 -1.20
CA TRP A 25 28.07 -8.14 -2.28
C TRP A 25 27.33 -8.48 -3.58
N ARG A 26 26.52 -7.55 -4.09
CA ARG A 26 25.87 -7.68 -5.40
C ARG A 26 25.55 -6.31 -5.98
N HIS A 27 26.38 -5.87 -6.93
CA HIS A 27 26.37 -4.49 -7.45
C HIS A 27 26.43 -3.47 -6.30
N GLY A 28 27.37 -3.66 -5.37
CA GLY A 28 27.48 -2.93 -4.10
C GLY A 28 27.08 -3.77 -2.88
N TRP A 29 27.42 -3.26 -1.70
CA TRP A 29 27.03 -3.87 -0.42
C TRP A 29 25.51 -3.83 -0.24
N ARG A 30 24.92 -4.98 0.07
CA ARG A 30 23.49 -5.12 0.38
C ARG A 30 23.30 -5.85 1.69
N TYR A 31 22.14 -5.61 2.32
CA TYR A 31 21.77 -6.17 3.60
C TYR A 31 20.41 -6.85 3.50
N ALA A 32 20.28 -8.02 4.11
CA ALA A 32 19.01 -8.70 4.33
C ALA A 32 18.77 -8.82 5.84
N TYR A 33 17.73 -8.16 6.32
CA TYR A 33 17.35 -8.17 7.74
C TYR A 33 16.59 -9.45 8.12
N LEU A 34 17.16 -10.10 9.13
CA LEU A 34 16.73 -11.24 9.93
C LEU A 34 15.60 -10.91 10.90
N TYR A 35 14.39 -11.43 10.75
CA TYR A 35 13.37 -11.37 11.81
C TYR A 35 13.11 -12.75 12.40
N ASP A 36 12.87 -12.79 13.70
CA ASP A 36 12.44 -13.99 14.41
C ASP A 36 10.98 -14.32 14.07
N THR A 37 10.75 -15.58 13.71
CA THR A 37 9.43 -16.10 13.36
C THR A 37 8.57 -16.37 14.57
N GLN A 38 9.15 -16.66 15.74
CA GLN A 38 8.40 -16.94 16.96
C GLN A 38 7.66 -15.68 17.45
N HIS A 39 8.24 -14.51 17.21
CA HIS A 39 7.67 -13.21 17.53
C HIS A 39 6.85 -12.60 16.37
N ALA A 40 6.70 -13.33 15.26
CA ALA A 40 5.93 -12.85 14.12
C ALA A 40 4.43 -12.93 14.43
N LEU A 41 3.71 -11.89 14.01
CA LEU A 41 2.26 -11.81 14.18
C LEU A 41 1.57 -11.90 12.82
N PRO A 42 0.29 -12.30 12.76
CA PRO A 42 -0.49 -12.17 11.53
C PRO A 42 -0.48 -10.73 10.99
N ILE A 43 -0.49 -10.59 9.66
CA ILE A 43 -0.72 -9.30 9.02
C ILE A 43 -2.07 -8.75 9.49
N ARG A 44 -2.11 -7.46 9.82
CA ARG A 44 -3.35 -6.80 10.23
C ARG A 44 -4.33 -6.84 9.06
N PRO A 45 -5.51 -7.47 9.22
CA PRO A 45 -6.51 -7.47 8.16
C PRO A 45 -7.04 -6.06 7.93
N MET A 46 -7.64 -5.88 6.76
CA MET A 46 -8.40 -4.68 6.49
C MET A 46 -9.69 -4.70 7.33
N THR A 47 -9.89 -3.66 8.14
CA THR A 47 -11.10 -3.57 8.98
C THR A 47 -12.22 -2.87 8.21
N PRO A 48 -13.49 -3.10 8.57
CA PRO A 48 -14.61 -2.38 7.96
C PRO A 48 -14.46 -0.84 8.03
N GLY A 49 -13.91 -0.33 9.14
CA GLY A 49 -13.61 1.10 9.28
C GLY A 49 -12.59 1.60 8.25
N ARG A 50 -11.50 0.84 8.02
CA ARG A 50 -10.52 1.20 6.99
C ARG A 50 -11.09 1.10 5.58
N TRP A 51 -11.97 0.12 5.32
CA TRP A 51 -12.66 0.02 4.03
C TRP A 51 -13.51 1.26 3.76
N ARG A 52 -14.31 1.71 4.72
CA ARG A 52 -15.11 2.94 4.59
C ARG A 52 -14.24 4.16 4.31
N SER A 53 -13.11 4.31 5.02
CA SER A 53 -12.17 5.41 4.77
C SER A 53 -11.56 5.35 3.36
N HIS A 54 -11.20 4.15 2.90
CA HIS A 54 -10.69 3.94 1.56
C HIS A 54 -11.73 4.27 0.48
N GLU A 55 -12.98 3.84 0.66
CA GLU A 55 -14.08 4.16 -0.24
C GLU A 55 -14.38 5.66 -0.30
N ALA A 56 -14.35 6.35 0.85
CA ALA A 56 -14.52 7.80 0.91
C ALA A 56 -13.40 8.54 0.15
N MET A 57 -12.14 8.12 0.36
CA MET A 57 -10.98 8.65 -0.37
C MET A 57 -11.12 8.43 -1.87
N MET A 58 -11.49 7.21 -2.29
CA MET A 58 -11.64 6.88 -3.71
C MET A 58 -12.84 7.61 -4.33
N ARG A 59 -13.95 7.77 -3.63
CA ARG A 59 -15.08 8.59 -4.10
C ARG A 59 -14.65 10.02 -4.43
N ALA A 60 -13.87 10.66 -3.55
CA ALA A 60 -13.35 11.99 -3.82
C ALA A 60 -12.45 12.03 -5.08
N ARG A 61 -11.58 11.04 -5.25
CA ARG A 61 -10.70 10.93 -6.44
C ARG A 61 -11.42 10.63 -7.75
N ARG A 62 -12.62 10.04 -7.68
CA ARG A 62 -13.42 9.66 -8.86
C ARG A 62 -14.52 10.65 -9.20
N THR A 63 -14.80 11.61 -8.31
CA THR A 63 -15.86 12.61 -8.50
C THR A 63 -15.32 13.81 -9.26
N CYS A 64 -15.89 14.10 -10.44
CA CYS A 64 -15.44 15.22 -11.25
C CYS A 64 -15.84 16.55 -10.61
N PRO A 65 -14.92 17.52 -10.47
CA PRO A 65 -15.28 18.82 -9.87
C PRO A 65 -16.23 19.63 -10.77
N ALA A 66 -16.21 19.42 -12.09
CA ALA A 66 -17.07 20.15 -13.04
C ALA A 66 -18.52 19.61 -13.07
N CYS A 67 -18.70 18.31 -13.34
CA CYS A 67 -20.04 17.72 -13.46
C CYS A 67 -20.53 17.03 -12.17
N ARG A 68 -19.71 16.96 -11.12
CA ARG A 68 -20.01 16.35 -9.81
C ARG A 68 -20.43 14.88 -9.85
N ARG A 69 -20.11 14.17 -10.95
CA ARG A 69 -20.42 12.74 -11.10
C ARG A 69 -19.22 11.87 -10.71
N ASP A 70 -19.48 10.78 -9.99
CA ASP A 70 -18.51 9.69 -9.80
C ASP A 70 -18.35 8.95 -11.14
N ARG A 71 -17.14 8.99 -11.70
CA ARG A 71 -16.82 8.40 -13.00
C ARG A 71 -16.41 6.94 -12.91
N GLY A 72 -16.24 6.38 -11.71
CA GLY A 72 -15.77 5.01 -11.51
C GLY A 72 -14.25 4.82 -11.64
N TYR A 73 -13.51 5.80 -12.16
CA TYR A 73 -12.05 5.81 -12.26
C TYR A 73 -11.44 7.08 -11.65
N CYS A 74 -10.18 7.00 -11.22
CA CYS A 74 -9.46 8.15 -10.68
C CYS A 74 -9.27 9.21 -11.76
N ILE A 75 -9.71 10.43 -11.48
CA ILE A 75 -9.66 11.53 -12.45
C ILE A 75 -8.20 11.93 -12.69
N PRO A 76 -7.79 12.07 -13.96
CA PRO A 76 -6.41 12.43 -14.29
C PRO A 76 -6.09 13.84 -13.81
N THR A 77 -4.99 13.98 -13.08
CA THR A 77 -4.53 15.27 -12.54
C THR A 77 -4.14 16.26 -13.63
N SER A 78 -3.73 15.79 -14.82
CA SER A 78 -3.37 16.64 -15.96
C SER A 78 -4.56 17.41 -16.54
N LEU A 79 -5.78 16.86 -16.47
CA LEU A 79 -6.99 17.51 -16.96
C LEU A 79 -7.73 18.27 -15.83
N GLY A 80 -7.47 17.92 -14.56
CA GLY A 80 -8.20 18.45 -13.40
C GLY A 80 -9.68 18.08 -13.34
N THR A 81 -10.22 17.49 -14.41
CA THR A 81 -11.62 17.13 -14.62
C THR A 81 -11.71 15.81 -15.39
N CYS A 82 -12.91 15.25 -15.52
CA CYS A 82 -13.08 14.05 -16.35
C CYS A 82 -12.92 14.40 -17.85
N PRO A 83 -12.43 13.46 -18.69
CA PRO A 83 -12.23 13.69 -20.12
C PRO A 83 -13.42 14.33 -20.84
N ASP A 84 -14.66 13.85 -20.59
CA ASP A 84 -15.87 14.43 -21.20
C ASP A 84 -16.03 15.94 -20.90
N CYS A 85 -15.69 16.37 -19.68
CA CYS A 85 -15.75 17.78 -19.29
C CYS A 85 -14.56 18.59 -19.80
N ALA A 86 -13.43 17.95 -20.10
CA ALA A 86 -12.26 18.63 -20.65
C ALA A 86 -12.37 18.88 -22.16
N THR A 87 -13.24 18.13 -22.84
CA THR A 87 -13.50 18.26 -24.29
C THR A 87 -14.71 19.13 -24.63
N THR A 88 -15.46 19.58 -23.63
CA THR A 88 -16.62 20.49 -23.79
C THR A 88 -16.18 21.92 -23.57
#